data_AF-A0A6G2I2S8-F1
#
_entry.id   AF-A0A6G2I2S8-F1
#
_cell.length_a   1.000
_cell.length_b   1.000
_cell.length_c   1.000
_cell.angle_alpha   90.00
_cell.angle_beta   90.00
_cell.angle_gamma   90.00
#
_symmetry.space_group_name_H-M   'P 1'
#
loop_
_entity.id
_entity.type
_entity.pdbx_description
1 polymer ?
#
loop_
_entity_poly.entity_id
_entity_poly.type
_entity_poly.pdbx_seq_one_letter_code
_entity_poly.pdbx_strand_id
1 'polypeptide(L)'
;MIERMSVPVEGLTLGTVSELIQRKILTDTVRISREGEPVFNPDTGQYEPGPPVMLYEGRGGIFPNGDPGIVLHLEGQAYVDDSASKYKLITPLDAPVASRGDTVSVIAGADPAAVGRTWRVLDVGQTSTLAVVRTTFLDQNTQSTPATSGGTS
;
A
#
# COMPACT_ATOMS: atom_id res chain seq x y z
N MET A 1 30.60 3.10 -40.97
CA MET A 1 30.67 2.65 -39.57
C MET A 1 30.38 3.87 -38.71
N ILE A 2 29.19 3.96 -38.12
CA ILE A 2 28.76 5.13 -37.32
C ILE A 2 28.77 4.68 -35.86
N GLU A 3 29.76 5.15 -35.12
CA GLU A 3 29.90 4.90 -33.69
C GLU A 3 28.76 5.61 -32.96
N ARG A 4 27.87 4.85 -32.32
CA ARG A 4 26.86 5.44 -31.44
C ARG A 4 27.56 5.95 -30.20
N MET A 5 27.84 7.27 -30.17
CA MET A 5 28.18 7.98 -28.95
C MET A 5 26.99 7.87 -27.99
N SER A 6 27.07 6.91 -27.07
CA SER A 6 26.28 6.88 -25.86
C SER A 6 26.68 8.10 -25.04
N VAL A 7 25.85 9.14 -25.08
CA VAL A 7 25.98 10.27 -24.16
C VAL A 7 25.80 9.71 -22.75
N PRO A 8 26.78 9.82 -21.84
CA PRO A 8 26.56 9.50 -20.44
C PRO A 8 25.49 10.46 -19.92
N VAL A 9 24.42 9.93 -19.33
CA VAL A 9 23.39 10.75 -18.68
C VAL A 9 23.96 11.23 -17.34
N GLU A 10 24.85 12.22 -17.39
CA GLU A 10 25.34 12.91 -16.21
C GLU A 10 24.15 13.51 -15.45
N GLY A 11 23.84 12.95 -14.27
CA GLY A 11 22.80 13.44 -13.36
C GLY A 11 21.75 12.43 -12.91
N LEU A 12 21.63 11.28 -13.59
CA LEU A 12 20.71 10.19 -13.16
C LEU A 12 21.48 9.13 -12.37
N THR A 13 21.86 9.44 -11.14
CA THR A 13 22.36 8.42 -10.20
C THR A 13 21.20 7.69 -9.53
N LEU A 14 21.43 6.46 -9.07
CA LEU A 14 20.43 5.70 -8.32
C LEU A 14 19.97 6.45 -7.04
N GLY A 15 20.89 7.17 -6.39
CA GLY A 15 20.58 8.01 -5.24
C GLY A 15 19.64 9.16 -5.58
N THR A 16 19.90 9.86 -6.69
CA THR A 16 19.03 10.94 -7.20
C THR A 16 17.64 10.42 -7.57
N VAL A 17 17.56 9.23 -8.18
CA VAL A 17 16.31 8.56 -8.51
C VAL A 17 15.54 8.16 -7.24
N SER A 18 16.23 7.65 -6.21
CA SER A 18 15.62 7.32 -4.91
C SER A 18 15.02 8.55 -4.23
N GLU A 19 15.77 9.65 -4.13
CA GLU A 19 15.28 10.92 -3.59
C GLU A 19 14.06 11.43 -4.35
N LEU A 20 14.08 11.35 -5.69
CA LEU A 20 12.95 11.78 -6.51
C LEU A 20 11.70 10.94 -6.25
N ILE A 21 11.85 9.61 -6.18
CA ILE A 21 10.75 8.69 -5.90
C ILE A 21 10.18 8.95 -4.50
N GLN A 22 11.03 9.08 -3.48
CA GLN A 22 10.58 9.35 -2.11
C GLN A 22 9.83 10.68 -1.99
N ARG A 23 10.20 11.69 -2.78
CA ARG A 23 9.57 13.03 -2.76
C ARG A 23 8.30 13.14 -3.60
N LYS A 24 8.21 12.41 -4.72
CA LYS A 24 7.15 12.60 -5.72
C LYS A 24 6.16 11.45 -5.80
N ILE A 25 6.55 10.25 -5.37
CA ILE A 25 5.73 9.04 -5.45
C ILE A 25 5.33 8.57 -4.05
N LEU A 26 6.27 8.59 -3.09
CA LEU A 26 6.01 8.18 -1.70
C LEU A 26 5.61 9.37 -0.83
N THR A 27 4.53 10.03 -1.24
CA THR A 27 4.03 11.25 -0.61
C THR A 27 3.29 10.99 0.70
N ASP A 28 2.85 9.76 0.93
CA ASP A 28 2.05 9.40 2.09
C ASP A 28 2.93 8.82 3.20
N THR A 29 2.43 8.89 4.43
CA THR A 29 2.93 8.14 5.57
C THR A 29 2.02 6.95 5.80
N VAL A 30 2.56 5.75 5.61
CA VAL A 30 1.85 4.48 5.80
C VAL A 30 2.33 3.81 7.09
N ARG A 31 1.43 3.08 7.72
CA ARG A 31 1.74 2.18 8.83
C ARG A 31 1.45 0.75 8.42
N ILE A 32 2.36 -0.16 8.74
CA ILE A 32 2.20 -1.60 8.59
C ILE A 32 2.15 -2.20 9.99
N SER A 33 1.11 -2.97 10.28
CA SER A 33 0.92 -3.63 11.56
C SER A 33 0.54 -5.09 11.38
N ARG A 34 0.96 -5.92 12.33
CA ARG A 34 0.55 -7.32 12.45
C ARG A 34 -0.36 -7.49 13.65
N GLU A 35 -1.35 -8.35 13.56
CA GLU A 35 -2.16 -8.75 14.72
C GLU A 35 -1.25 -9.31 15.81
N GLY A 36 -1.51 -8.93 17.07
CA GLY A 36 -0.76 -9.45 18.20
C GLY A 36 -1.12 -10.91 18.47
N GLU A 37 -0.18 -11.65 19.06
CA GLU A 37 -0.43 -13.01 19.53
C GLU A 37 -1.63 -13.03 20.49
N PRO A 38 -2.56 -14.01 20.38
CA PRO A 38 -3.70 -14.10 21.26
C PRO A 38 -3.28 -14.19 22.72
N VAL A 39 -3.85 -13.31 23.56
CA VAL A 39 -3.59 -13.28 25.00
C VAL A 39 -4.77 -13.92 25.71
N PHE A 40 -4.50 -14.87 26.58
CA PHE A 40 -5.54 -15.48 27.40
C PHE A 40 -6.05 -14.48 28.44
N ASN A 41 -7.36 -14.22 28.42
CA ASN A 41 -8.03 -13.41 29.42
C ASN A 41 -8.60 -14.34 30.53
N PRO A 42 -8.06 -14.28 31.77
CA PRO A 42 -8.49 -15.15 32.85
C PRO A 42 -9.90 -14.83 33.38
N ASP A 43 -10.41 -13.62 33.14
CA ASP A 43 -11.72 -13.18 33.60
C ASP A 43 -12.84 -13.70 32.69
N THR A 44 -12.56 -13.83 31.39
CA THR A 44 -13.53 -14.34 30.39
C THR A 44 -13.29 -15.80 30.03
N GLY A 45 -12.11 -16.35 30.36
CA GLY A 45 -11.71 -17.71 29.99
C GLY A 45 -11.48 -17.90 28.49
N GLN A 46 -11.33 -16.81 27.74
CA GLN A 46 -11.17 -16.80 26.28
C GLN A 46 -9.82 -16.22 25.88
N TYR A 47 -9.35 -16.59 24.69
CA TYR A 47 -8.22 -15.91 24.06
C TYR A 47 -8.73 -14.67 23.33
N GLU A 48 -8.15 -13.52 23.65
CA GLU A 48 -8.45 -12.25 22.99
C GLU A 48 -7.29 -11.87 22.05
N PRO A 49 -7.57 -11.21 20.91
CA PRO A 49 -6.51 -10.72 20.03
C PRO A 49 -5.54 -9.82 20.82
N GLY A 50 -4.25 -10.13 20.73
CA GLY A 50 -3.23 -9.29 21.34
C GLY A 50 -3.17 -7.91 20.68
N PRO A 51 -2.60 -6.91 21.37
CA PRO A 51 -2.40 -5.59 20.79
C PRO A 51 -1.57 -5.71 19.50
N PRO A 52 -1.95 -5.02 18.41
CA PRO A 52 -1.24 -5.12 17.15
C PRO A 52 0.19 -4.60 17.28
N VAL A 53 1.12 -5.30 16.65
CA VAL A 53 2.54 -4.96 16.59
C VAL A 53 2.78 -4.06 15.38
N MET A 54 3.31 -2.86 15.60
CA MET A 54 3.73 -1.97 14.52
C MET A 54 5.05 -2.47 13.92
N LEU A 55 5.02 -2.77 12.63
CA LEU A 55 6.19 -3.25 11.89
C LEU A 55 6.92 -2.10 11.19
N TYR A 56 6.17 -1.12 10.68
CA TYR A 56 6.71 0.03 9.97
C TYR A 56 5.78 1.22 10.09
N GLU A 57 6.36 2.41 10.21
CA GLU A 57 5.68 3.68 9.99
C GLU A 57 6.64 4.60 9.26
N GLY A 58 6.23 5.08 8.09
CA GLY A 58 7.10 5.93 7.27
C GLY A 58 6.55 6.16 5.88
N ARG A 59 7.41 6.65 4.98
CA ARG A 59 7.03 6.96 3.60
C ARG A 59 6.50 5.72 2.89
N GLY A 60 5.43 5.91 2.14
CA GLY A 60 4.85 4.92 1.25
C GLY A 60 3.91 5.56 0.24
N GLY A 61 3.40 4.74 -0.67
CA GLY A 61 2.34 5.14 -1.58
C GLY A 61 1.47 3.95 -1.93
N ILE A 62 0.15 4.12 -1.90
CA ILE A 62 -0.80 3.08 -2.26
C ILE A 62 -1.45 3.47 -3.59
N PHE A 63 -1.37 2.57 -4.56
CA PHE A 63 -1.87 2.79 -5.91
C PHE A 63 -2.85 1.68 -6.28
N PRO A 64 -3.91 1.96 -7.05
CA PRO A 64 -4.68 0.89 -7.65
C PRO A 64 -3.77 0.06 -8.57
N ASN A 65 -3.96 -1.25 -8.54
CA ASN A 65 -3.27 -2.21 -9.38
C ASN A 65 -4.17 -2.50 -10.59
N GLY A 66 -4.21 -1.53 -11.49
CA GLY A 66 -4.89 -1.57 -12.78
C GLY A 66 -4.26 -0.49 -13.67
N ASP A 67 -4.32 -0.68 -14.98
CA ASP A 67 -3.93 0.39 -15.92
C ASP A 67 -4.74 1.67 -15.64
N PRO A 68 -4.20 2.87 -15.89
CA PRO A 68 -5.02 4.06 -16.10
C PRO A 68 -5.79 3.89 -17.42
N GLY A 69 -6.69 2.91 -17.49
CA GLY A 69 -7.57 2.71 -18.61
C GLY A 69 -8.58 3.84 -18.63
N ILE A 70 -8.53 4.68 -19.66
CA ILE A 70 -9.74 5.31 -20.17
C ILE A 70 -10.71 4.15 -20.42
N VAL A 71 -11.71 4.00 -19.56
CA VAL A 71 -12.77 3.01 -19.75
C VAL A 71 -13.70 3.56 -20.85
N LEU A 72 -13.37 3.26 -22.10
CA LEU A 72 -14.31 3.39 -23.21
C LEU A 72 -15.31 2.23 -23.07
N HIS A 73 -16.51 2.55 -22.58
CA HIS A 73 -17.66 1.65 -22.62
C HIS A 73 -17.99 1.34 -24.09
N LEU A 74 -17.91 0.07 -24.48
CA LEU A 74 -18.70 -0.47 -25.58
C LEU A 74 -19.79 -1.35 -24.96
N GLU A 75 -21.05 -1.04 -25.26
CA GLU A 75 -22.20 -1.80 -24.76
C GLU A 75 -22.13 -3.26 -25.23
N GLY A 76 -22.29 -4.21 -24.30
CA GLY A 76 -22.54 -5.62 -24.61
C GLY A 76 -21.46 -6.64 -24.24
N GLN A 77 -20.36 -6.26 -23.59
CA GLN A 77 -19.36 -7.23 -23.09
C GLN A 77 -19.66 -7.65 -21.64
N ALA A 78 -19.60 -8.95 -21.39
CA ALA A 78 -19.78 -9.52 -20.05
C ALA A 78 -18.62 -9.09 -19.13
N TYR A 79 -18.97 -8.58 -17.96
CA TYR A 79 -18.02 -8.22 -16.91
C TYR A 79 -17.25 -9.47 -16.46
N VAL A 80 -15.95 -9.51 -16.74
CA VAL A 80 -15.04 -10.44 -16.07
C VAL A 80 -14.56 -9.69 -14.83
N ASP A 81 -15.07 -10.12 -13.66
CA ASP A 81 -14.55 -9.66 -12.38
C ASP A 81 -13.13 -10.21 -12.21
N ASP A 82 -12.15 -9.46 -12.71
CA ASP A 82 -10.75 -9.73 -12.46
C ASP A 82 -10.45 -9.39 -11.00
N SER A 83 -10.68 -10.37 -10.13
CA SER A 83 -10.39 -10.34 -8.68
C SER A 83 -8.89 -10.31 -8.35
N ALA A 84 -8.04 -9.75 -9.22
CA ALA A 84 -6.61 -9.64 -9.02
C ALA A 84 -6.27 -8.37 -8.22
N SER A 85 -6.00 -8.52 -6.92
CA SER A 85 -5.35 -7.55 -6.01
C SER A 85 -5.54 -6.08 -6.40
N LYS A 86 -6.58 -5.40 -5.91
CA LYS A 86 -6.96 -4.06 -6.42
C LYS A 86 -5.94 -2.96 -6.16
N TYR A 87 -4.98 -3.17 -5.26
CA TYR A 87 -4.02 -2.15 -4.87
C TYR A 87 -2.59 -2.71 -4.76
N LYS A 88 -1.62 -1.82 -4.91
CA LYS A 88 -0.19 -2.04 -4.65
C LYS A 88 0.32 -0.98 -3.70
N LEU A 89 1.03 -1.41 -2.66
CA LEU A 89 1.82 -0.58 -1.78
C LEU A 89 3.24 -0.49 -2.33
N ILE A 90 3.77 0.73 -2.41
CA ILE A 90 5.17 1.00 -2.70
C ILE A 90 5.83 1.52 -1.42
N THR A 91 6.94 0.91 -1.01
CA THR A 91 7.77 1.35 0.12
C THR A 91 9.23 1.52 -0.28
N PRO A 92 10.01 2.33 0.47
CA PRO A 92 11.47 2.33 0.38
C PRO A 92 12.06 0.93 0.61
N LEU A 93 13.27 0.66 0.08
CA LEU A 93 13.90 -0.66 0.21
C LEU A 93 14.30 -1.04 1.64
N ASP A 94 14.59 -0.03 2.47
CA ASP A 94 14.93 -0.16 3.90
C ASP A 94 13.71 -0.38 4.79
N ALA A 95 12.49 -0.16 4.28
CA ALA A 95 11.28 -0.61 4.97
C ALA A 95 11.29 -2.14 5.09
N PRO A 96 10.74 -2.72 6.16
CA PRO A 96 10.67 -4.17 6.32
C PRO A 96 9.75 -4.81 5.25
N VAL A 97 9.95 -6.11 5.01
CA VAL A 97 9.10 -6.88 4.09
C VAL A 97 7.76 -7.14 4.76
N ALA A 98 6.69 -6.54 4.23
CA ALA A 98 5.33 -6.86 4.63
C ALA A 98 4.99 -8.31 4.26
N SER A 99 4.33 -9.02 5.17
CA SER A 99 3.91 -10.41 5.00
C SER A 99 2.40 -10.50 4.79
N ARG A 100 1.95 -11.58 4.14
CA ARG A 100 0.52 -11.87 3.99
C ARG A 100 -0.19 -11.81 5.35
N GLY A 101 -1.33 -11.13 5.38
CA GLY A 101 -2.13 -10.95 6.60
C GLY A 101 -1.78 -9.69 7.40
N ASP A 102 -0.64 -9.04 7.14
CA ASP A 102 -0.37 -7.72 7.71
C ASP A 102 -1.42 -6.71 7.24
N THR A 103 -1.69 -5.73 8.10
CA THR A 103 -2.59 -4.61 7.83
C THR A 103 -1.79 -3.37 7.50
N VAL A 104 -2.18 -2.67 6.44
CA VAL A 104 -1.60 -1.39 6.01
C VAL A 104 -2.64 -0.30 6.21
N SER A 105 -2.23 0.86 6.73
CA SER A 105 -3.07 2.04 6.85
C SER A 105 -2.33 3.32 6.43
N VAL A 106 -3.07 4.31 5.93
CA VAL A 106 -2.52 5.65 5.66
C VAL A 106 -2.75 6.52 6.88
N ILE A 107 -1.67 7.00 7.48
CA ILE A 107 -1.68 7.83 8.70
C ILE A 107 -1.64 9.33 8.35
N ALA A 108 -0.94 9.67 7.27
CA ALA A 108 -0.91 11.02 6.72
C ALA A 108 -0.72 10.94 5.20
N GLY A 109 -1.27 11.89 4.45
CA GLY A 109 -1.14 11.92 3.00
C GLY A 109 -1.60 13.24 2.41
N ALA A 110 -1.25 13.47 1.15
CA ALA A 110 -1.67 14.67 0.43
C ALA A 110 -3.18 14.65 0.09
N ASP A 111 -3.75 13.46 -0.07
CA ASP A 111 -5.19 13.23 -0.19
C ASP A 111 -5.80 12.95 1.19
N PRO A 112 -6.59 13.88 1.77
CA PRO A 112 -7.25 13.65 3.06
C PRO A 112 -8.22 12.48 3.03
N ALA A 113 -8.78 12.12 1.87
CA ALA A 113 -9.74 11.02 1.76
C ALA A 113 -9.07 9.63 1.90
N ALA A 114 -7.75 9.55 1.73
CA ALA A 114 -6.98 8.33 1.92
C ALA A 114 -6.65 8.05 3.39
N VAL A 115 -6.56 9.10 4.23
CA VAL A 115 -6.20 8.98 5.65
C VAL A 115 -7.22 8.12 6.40
N GLY A 116 -6.73 7.16 7.18
CA GLY A 116 -7.54 6.22 7.96
C GLY A 116 -8.08 5.02 7.16
N ARG A 117 -7.91 4.97 5.84
CA ARG A 117 -8.21 3.76 5.07
C ARG A 117 -7.25 2.64 5.44
N THR A 118 -7.75 1.41 5.35
CA THR A 118 -6.97 0.21 5.66
C THR A 118 -7.04 -0.82 4.53
N TRP A 119 -5.96 -1.57 4.39
CA TRP A 119 -5.79 -2.63 3.41
C TRP A 119 -5.16 -3.85 4.07
N ARG A 120 -5.42 -5.01 3.50
CA ARG A 120 -4.81 -6.28 3.88
C ARG A 120 -3.76 -6.70 2.86
N VAL A 121 -2.59 -7.12 3.35
CA VAL A 121 -1.51 -7.64 2.50
C VAL A 121 -1.88 -9.02 1.96
N LEU A 122 -1.93 -9.14 0.63
CA LEU A 122 -2.28 -10.37 -0.08
C LEU A 122 -1.07 -11.25 -0.41
N ASP A 123 0.08 -10.64 -0.67
CA ASP A 123 1.30 -11.35 -1.01
C ASP A 123 2.53 -10.66 -0.45
N VAL A 124 3.62 -11.42 -0.27
CA VAL A 124 4.90 -10.89 0.21
C VAL A 124 5.45 -9.86 -0.77
N GLY A 125 6.02 -8.78 -0.25
CA GLY A 125 6.53 -7.69 -1.08
C GLY A 125 7.62 -8.18 -2.04
N GLN A 126 7.45 -7.91 -3.34
CA GLN A 126 8.45 -8.15 -4.37
C GLN A 126 9.29 -6.89 -4.61
N THR A 127 10.58 -7.07 -4.90
CA THR A 127 11.45 -5.95 -5.28
C THR A 127 11.29 -5.66 -6.77
N SER A 128 11.12 -4.39 -7.15
CA SER A 128 10.93 -3.98 -8.54
C SER A 128 12.25 -3.99 -9.35
N THR A 129 12.15 -4.08 -10.68
CA THR A 129 13.28 -4.13 -11.65
C THR A 129 14.24 -2.95 -11.53
N LEU A 130 13.74 -1.79 -11.07
CA LEU A 130 14.57 -0.71 -10.56
C LEU A 130 14.66 -0.90 -9.04
N ALA A 131 15.82 -1.37 -8.55
CA ALA A 131 16.09 -1.65 -7.14
C ALA A 131 16.12 -0.36 -6.29
N VAL A 132 14.98 0.32 -6.18
CA VAL A 132 14.80 1.58 -5.45
C VAL A 132 13.57 1.52 -4.54
N VAL A 133 12.60 0.67 -4.88
CA VAL A 133 11.37 0.47 -4.10
C VAL A 133 10.96 -0.98 -4.04
N ARG A 134 10.18 -1.32 -3.01
CA ARG A 134 9.48 -2.59 -2.87
C ARG A 134 7.99 -2.41 -3.18
N THR A 135 7.40 -3.38 -3.89
CA THR A 135 5.98 -3.40 -4.24
C THR A 135 5.30 -4.56 -3.50
N THR A 136 4.22 -4.28 -2.79
CA THR A 136 3.42 -5.27 -2.05
C THR A 136 1.98 -5.23 -2.52
N PHE A 137 1.35 -6.36 -2.81
CA PHE A 137 -0.03 -6.42 -3.28
C PHE A 137 -1.04 -6.40 -2.12
N LEU A 138 -2.12 -5.64 -2.30
CA LEU A 138 -3.09 -5.30 -1.27
C LEU A 138 -4.53 -5.53 -1.72
N ASP A 139 -5.39 -5.86 -0.75
CA ASP A 139 -6.85 -5.78 -0.85
C ASP A 139 -7.40 -4.71 0.09
N GLN A 140 -8.41 -3.96 -0.34
CA GLN A 140 -8.95 -2.86 0.49
C GLN A 140 -10.04 -3.39 1.41
N ASN A 141 -9.96 -3.07 2.70
CA ASN A 141 -11.03 -3.36 3.64
C ASN A 141 -12.22 -2.42 3.39
N THR A 142 -13.44 -2.93 3.57
CA THR A 142 -14.65 -2.09 3.50
C THR A 142 -14.58 -1.00 4.57
N GLN A 143 -14.65 0.27 4.14
CA GLN A 143 -14.61 1.40 5.05
C GLN A 143 -15.89 1.41 5.87
N SER A 144 -15.79 1.14 7.18
CA SER A 144 -16.92 1.34 8.09
C SER A 144 -17.10 2.83 8.31
N THR A 145 -18.08 3.44 7.64
CA THR A 145 -18.52 4.80 7.99
C THR A 145 -19.10 4.74 9.41
N PRO A 146 -18.63 5.55 10.37
CA PRO A 146 -19.28 5.63 11.68
C PRO A 146 -20.74 6.02 11.46
N ALA A 147 -21.67 5.19 11.95
CA ALA A 147 -23.08 5.53 11.90
C ALA A 147 -23.29 6.80 12.74
N THR A 148 -23.58 7.92 12.09
CA THR A 148 -24.09 9.11 12.78
C THR A 148 -25.46 8.74 13.33
N SER A 149 -25.50 8.32 14.60
CA SER A 149 -26.75 8.18 15.34
C SER A 149 -27.31 9.57 15.63
N GLY A 150 -28.03 10.13 14.66
CA GLY A 150 -28.85 11.32 14.83
C GLY A 150 -30.08 10.98 15.68
N GLY A 151 -29.91 11.00 16.99
CA GLY A 151 -31.02 11.06 17.93
C GLY A 151 -31.32 12.52 18.24
N THR A 152 -32.44 13.03 17.73
CA THR A 152 -33.09 14.22 18.28
C THR A 152 -34.48 13.84 18.77
N SER A 153 -34.73 14.31 19.99
CA SER A 153 -35.86 14.10 20.90
C SER A 153 -37.26 14.22 20.32
#